data_AF-A0AAV2P9Y1-F1
#
_entry.id   AF-A0AAV2P9Y1-F1
#
_cell.length_a   1.000
_cell.length_b   1.000
_cell.length_c   1.000
_cell.angle_alpha   90.00
_cell.angle_beta   90.00
_cell.angle_gamma   90.00
#
_symmetry.space_group_name_H-M   'P 1'
#
loop_
_entity.id
_entity.type
_entity.pdbx_description
1 polymer ?
#
loop_
_entity_poly.entity_id
_entity_poly.type
_entity_poly.pdbx_seq_one_letter_code
_entity_poly.pdbx_strand_id
1 'polypeptide(L)'
;MTNKKCCICEKEAAPYKCPTCKEPYCSVTCCKEHKNQTCEPPKLPEEPIKHESIREYKFPTEDTVLVEKLQQLQYSKELKECLKRPDLRDIMKAVLNNPNPTEAIASAMRMPLFVEMADVCLKIVEPPDAAKPC
;
A
#
# COMPACT_ATOMS: atom_id res chain seq x y z
N MET A 1 -14.51 32.98 -3.62
CA MET A 1 -13.35 33.28 -4.47
C MET A 1 -12.10 32.78 -3.75
N THR A 2 -11.43 31.75 -4.24
CA THR A 2 -10.19 31.25 -3.59
C THR A 2 -9.04 32.18 -3.92
N ASN A 3 -8.67 33.05 -2.97
CA ASN A 3 -7.53 33.96 -3.09
C ASN A 3 -6.24 33.13 -3.08
N LYS A 4 -5.70 32.81 -4.27
CA LYS A 4 -4.44 32.08 -4.40
C LYS A 4 -3.31 33.08 -4.27
N LYS A 5 -2.55 33.00 -3.17
CA LYS A 5 -1.39 33.84 -2.92
C LYS A 5 -0.15 33.25 -3.56
N CYS A 6 0.79 34.10 -3.97
CA CYS A 6 2.07 33.64 -4.51
C CYS A 6 2.92 32.99 -3.41
N CYS A 7 3.49 31.81 -3.67
CA CYS A 7 4.33 31.08 -2.70
C CYS A 7 5.67 31.77 -2.33
N ILE A 8 6.06 32.83 -3.05
CA ILE A 8 7.30 33.58 -2.81
C ILE A 8 7.07 34.97 -2.22
N CYS A 9 6.14 35.75 -2.77
CA CYS A 9 5.94 37.15 -2.39
C CYS A 9 4.55 37.43 -1.80
N GLU A 10 3.75 36.38 -1.55
CA GLU A 10 2.45 36.43 -0.86
C GLU A 10 1.38 37.33 -1.50
N LYS A 11 1.62 37.86 -2.70
CA LYS A 11 0.63 38.64 -3.47
C LYS A 11 -0.62 37.81 -3.73
N GLU A 12 -1.78 38.41 -3.53
CA GLU A 12 -3.10 37.78 -3.64
C GLU A 12 -3.52 37.46 -5.10
N ALA A 13 -2.69 37.81 -6.07
CA ALA A 13 -2.88 37.53 -7.49
C ALA A 13 -1.82 36.53 -7.99
N ALA A 14 -2.03 35.24 -7.76
CA ALA A 14 -1.21 34.17 -8.33
C ALA A 14 -1.98 33.40 -9.43
N PRO A 15 -1.97 33.88 -10.69
CA PRO A 15 -2.70 33.24 -11.79
C PRO A 15 -2.04 31.95 -12.29
N TYR A 16 -0.76 31.73 -11.99
CA TYR A 16 0.01 30.60 -12.53
C TYR A 16 0.27 29.52 -11.47
N LYS A 17 0.58 28.29 -11.91
CA LYS A 17 0.95 27.16 -11.06
C LYS A 17 2.23 26.49 -11.52
N CYS A 18 3.06 26.05 -10.59
CA CYS A 18 4.30 25.34 -10.88
C CYS A 18 4.01 23.93 -11.46
N PRO A 19 4.68 23.49 -12.54
CA PRO A 19 4.47 22.14 -13.09
C PRO A 19 4.98 21.02 -12.16
N THR A 20 5.93 21.31 -11.27
CA THR A 20 6.57 20.33 -10.39
C THR A 20 5.79 20.16 -9.09
N CYS A 21 5.60 21.25 -8.33
CA CYS A 21 4.98 21.21 -6.99
C CYS A 21 3.48 21.60 -6.98
N LYS A 22 2.96 22.15 -8.09
CA LYS A 22 1.60 22.74 -8.23
C LYS A 22 1.32 23.97 -7.36
N GLU A 23 2.32 24.55 -6.68
CA GLU A 23 2.14 25.78 -5.92
C GLU A 23 1.85 26.99 -6.81
N PRO A 24 0.99 27.91 -6.34
CA PRO A 24 0.61 29.13 -7.06
C PRO A 24 1.71 30.21 -7.03
N TYR A 25 1.95 30.88 -8.16
CA TYR A 25 2.89 32.00 -8.26
C TYR A 25 2.35 33.16 -9.11
N CYS A 26 2.88 34.37 -8.91
CA CYS A 26 2.42 35.58 -9.61
C CYS A 26 3.16 35.90 -10.91
N SER A 27 4.45 35.54 -11.03
CA SER A 27 5.31 35.89 -12.17
C SER A 27 6.44 34.88 -12.41
N VAL A 28 7.06 34.96 -13.58
CA VAL A 28 8.23 34.14 -13.95
C VAL A 28 9.43 34.33 -13.02
N THR A 29 9.58 35.52 -12.41
CA THR A 29 10.63 35.78 -11.41
C THR A 29 10.40 34.94 -10.16
N CYS A 30 9.19 34.95 -9.60
CA CYS A 30 8.83 34.11 -8.46
C CYS A 30 8.90 32.61 -8.80
N CYS A 31 8.63 32.20 -10.03
CA CYS A 31 8.80 30.81 -10.45
C CYS A 31 10.27 30.37 -10.42
N LYS A 32 11.21 31.24 -10.83
CA LYS A 32 12.65 30.94 -10.80
C LYS A 32 13.18 30.89 -9.37
N GLU A 33 12.78 31.82 -8.52
CA GLU A 33 13.15 31.82 -7.10
C GLU A 33 12.62 30.59 -6.38
N HIS A 34 11.35 30.23 -6.59
CA HIS A 34 10.75 29.00 -6.08
C HIS A 34 11.53 27.75 -6.51
N LYS A 35 11.91 27.64 -7.80
CA LYS A 35 12.70 26.50 -8.31
C LYS A 35 14.08 26.38 -7.66
N ASN A 36 14.70 27.50 -7.30
CA ASN A 36 16.02 27.50 -6.68
C ASN A 36 16.00 27.23 -5.16
N GLN A 37 14.88 27.49 -4.48
CA GLN A 37 14.84 27.45 -3.01
C GLN A 37 13.92 26.36 -2.44
N THR A 38 12.75 26.10 -3.04
CA THR A 38 11.65 25.39 -2.35
C THR A 38 10.78 24.51 -3.27
N CYS A 39 11.31 24.10 -4.44
CA CYS A 39 10.54 23.31 -5.39
C CYS A 39 10.72 21.81 -5.19
N GLU A 40 9.91 21.22 -4.33
CA GLU A 40 9.78 19.77 -4.21
C GLU A 40 8.47 19.29 -4.86
N PRO A 41 8.46 18.12 -5.54
CA PRO A 41 7.21 17.52 -5.99
C PRO A 41 6.29 17.35 -4.77
N PRO A 42 4.95 17.50 -4.94
CA PRO A 42 4.05 17.33 -3.82
C PRO A 42 4.31 15.93 -3.27
N LYS A 43 4.73 15.83 -2.01
CA LYS A 43 4.71 14.58 -1.28
C LYS A 43 3.28 14.11 -1.41
N LEU A 44 3.07 13.08 -2.23
CA LEU A 44 1.81 12.37 -2.26
C LEU A 44 1.45 12.17 -0.79
N PRO A 45 0.26 12.58 -0.33
CA PRO A 45 -0.23 12.05 0.91
C PRO A 45 -0.03 10.55 0.73
N GLU A 46 0.81 9.95 1.57
CA GLU A 46 0.64 8.55 1.89
C GLU A 46 -0.80 8.54 2.39
N GLU A 47 -1.73 8.26 1.48
CA GLU A 47 -3.11 8.08 1.86
C GLU A 47 -2.98 7.06 3.00
N PRO A 48 -3.43 7.40 4.22
CA PRO A 48 -3.52 6.37 5.23
C PRO A 48 -4.37 5.33 4.52
N ILE A 49 -3.75 4.18 4.22
CA ILE A 49 -4.43 3.03 3.66
C ILE A 49 -5.65 2.94 4.56
N LYS A 50 -6.83 3.26 4.02
CA LYS A 50 -8.06 3.18 4.79
C LYS A 50 -8.06 1.73 5.21
N HIS A 51 -7.69 1.50 6.46
CA HIS A 51 -7.78 0.21 7.11
C HIS A 51 -9.28 -0.02 7.10
N GLU A 52 -9.80 -0.55 5.98
CA GLU A 52 -11.11 -1.15 5.93
C GLU A 52 -11.12 -2.06 7.14
N SER A 53 -12.02 -1.73 8.06
CA SER A 53 -12.17 -2.28 9.41
C SER A 53 -11.40 -3.58 9.56
N ILE A 54 -10.43 -3.61 10.47
CA ILE A 54 -9.86 -4.86 10.96
C ILE A 54 -11.04 -5.84 11.11
N ARG A 55 -11.12 -6.84 10.22
CA ARG A 55 -12.22 -7.78 10.23
C ARG A 55 -11.96 -8.66 11.45
N GLU A 56 -12.60 -8.33 12.57
CA GLU A 56 -12.64 -9.23 13.72
C GLU A 56 -13.18 -10.58 13.24
N TYR A 57 -12.42 -11.64 13.48
CA TYR A 57 -12.85 -12.98 13.13
C TYR A 57 -14.11 -13.31 13.91
N LYS A 58 -15.22 -13.57 13.19
CA LYS A 58 -16.49 -13.93 13.82
C LYS A 58 -16.42 -15.27 14.55
N PHE A 59 -15.56 -16.18 14.06
CA PHE A 59 -15.40 -17.54 14.56
C PHE A 59 -13.92 -17.94 14.47
N PRO A 60 -13.04 -17.43 15.36
CA PRO A 60 -11.64 -17.80 15.38
C PRO A 60 -11.48 -19.26 15.83
N THR A 61 -10.53 -19.95 15.22
CA THR A 61 -10.07 -21.31 15.54
C THR A 61 -8.58 -21.29 15.87
N GLU A 62 -8.02 -22.42 16.30
CA GLU A 62 -6.59 -22.54 16.61
C GLU A 62 -5.71 -22.22 15.38
N ASP A 63 -6.18 -22.53 14.18
CA ASP A 63 -5.51 -22.21 12.91
C ASP A 63 -5.70 -20.75 12.44
N THR A 64 -6.47 -19.94 13.17
CA THR A 64 -6.74 -18.55 12.76
C THR A 64 -5.57 -17.63 13.12
N VAL A 65 -4.92 -17.06 12.11
CA VAL A 65 -3.82 -16.11 12.31
C VAL A 65 -4.33 -14.78 12.86
N LEU A 66 -3.79 -14.36 14.01
CA LEU A 66 -4.12 -13.07 14.63
C LEU A 66 -3.83 -11.88 13.71
N VAL A 67 -4.67 -10.85 13.77
CA VAL A 67 -4.54 -9.66 12.90
C VAL A 67 -3.20 -8.96 13.11
N GLU A 68 -2.73 -8.86 14.36
CA GLU A 68 -1.43 -8.24 14.69
C GLU A 68 -0.25 -8.97 14.02
N LYS A 69 -0.37 -10.29 13.85
CA LYS A 69 0.61 -11.10 13.12
C LYS A 69 0.49 -10.89 11.61
N LEU A 70 -0.73 -10.81 11.08
CA LEU A 70 -0.95 -10.48 9.67
C LEU A 70 -0.39 -9.08 9.30
N GLN A 71 -0.45 -8.12 10.21
CA GLN A 71 0.15 -6.80 9.99
C GLN A 71 1.67 -6.87 9.79
N GLN A 72 2.36 -7.91 10.26
CA GLN A 72 3.80 -8.07 10.04
C GLN A 72 4.14 -8.32 8.56
N LEU A 73 3.20 -8.87 7.78
CA LEU A 73 3.37 -9.12 6.35
C LEU A 73 3.73 -7.84 5.57
N GLN A 74 3.25 -6.67 6.03
CA GLN A 74 3.50 -5.39 5.34
C GLN A 74 4.97 -4.96 5.36
N TYR A 75 5.79 -5.50 6.26
CA TYR A 75 7.21 -5.15 6.38
C TYR A 75 8.11 -6.11 5.61
N SER A 76 7.58 -7.25 5.15
CA SER A 76 8.36 -8.22 4.37
C SER A 76 8.66 -7.70 2.97
N LYS A 77 9.97 -7.53 2.69
CA LYS A 77 10.45 -7.17 1.35
C LYS A 77 10.22 -8.29 0.36
N GLU A 78 10.49 -9.53 0.77
CA GLU A 78 10.33 -10.73 -0.06
C GLU A 78 8.87 -10.90 -0.52
N LEU A 79 7.90 -10.68 0.39
CA LEU A 79 6.48 -10.72 0.03
C LEU A 79 6.10 -9.60 -0.93
N LYS A 80 6.62 -8.38 -0.73
CA LYS A 80 6.39 -7.25 -1.64
C LYS A 80 6.90 -7.54 -3.05
N GLU A 81 8.07 -8.17 -3.17
CA GLU A 81 8.60 -8.58 -4.47
C GLU A 81 7.68 -9.61 -5.15
N CYS A 82 7.21 -10.62 -4.41
CA CYS A 82 6.23 -11.59 -4.92
C CYS A 82 4.97 -10.88 -5.47
N LEU A 83 4.44 -9.92 -4.72
CA LEU A 83 3.20 -9.19 -5.06
C LEU A 83 3.34 -8.19 -6.21
N LYS A 84 4.55 -7.87 -6.69
CA LYS A 84 4.71 -7.05 -7.91
C LYS A 84 4.14 -7.75 -9.15
N ARG A 85 4.06 -9.07 -9.10
CA ARG A 85 3.65 -9.94 -10.19
C ARG A 85 2.12 -9.85 -10.41
N PRO A 86 1.65 -9.39 -11.59
CA PRO A 86 0.22 -9.19 -11.84
C PRO A 86 -0.58 -10.49 -11.81
N ASP A 87 -0.04 -11.53 -12.43
CA ASP A 87 -0.56 -12.90 -12.45
C ASP A 87 -0.80 -13.47 -11.04
N LEU A 88 0.14 -13.27 -10.11
CA LEU A 88 -0.06 -13.68 -8.71
C LEU A 88 -1.26 -12.95 -8.09
N ARG A 89 -1.36 -11.64 -8.28
CA ARG A 89 -2.47 -10.85 -7.73
C ARG A 89 -3.81 -11.26 -8.32
N ASP A 90 -3.86 -11.65 -9.59
CA ASP A 90 -5.08 -12.13 -10.22
C ASP A 90 -5.49 -13.50 -9.68
N ILE A 91 -4.54 -14.40 -9.38
CA ILE A 91 -4.81 -15.66 -8.67
C ILE A 91 -5.40 -15.37 -7.29
N MET A 92 -4.77 -14.49 -6.50
CA MET A 92 -5.26 -14.15 -5.16
C MET A 92 -6.67 -13.56 -5.20
N LYS A 93 -6.96 -12.67 -6.15
CA LYS A 93 -8.31 -12.14 -6.36
C LYS A 93 -9.29 -13.23 -6.77
N ALA A 94 -8.89 -14.14 -7.66
CA ALA A 94 -9.74 -15.24 -8.10
C ALA A 94 -10.12 -16.14 -6.92
N VAL A 95 -9.16 -16.46 -6.03
CA VAL A 95 -9.41 -17.22 -4.80
C VAL A 95 -10.40 -16.49 -3.89
N LEU A 96 -10.19 -15.19 -3.64
CA LEU A 96 -11.03 -14.40 -2.73
C LEU A 96 -12.48 -14.27 -3.21
N ASN A 97 -12.68 -14.20 -4.52
CA ASN A 97 -14.01 -14.03 -5.12
C ASN A 97 -14.67 -15.36 -5.53
N ASN A 98 -14.02 -16.51 -5.30
CA ASN A 98 -14.57 -17.80 -5.69
C ASN A 98 -15.70 -18.23 -4.74
N PRO A 99 -16.84 -18.76 -5.25
CA PRO A 99 -17.90 -19.31 -4.40
C PRO A 99 -17.43 -20.52 -3.55
N ASN A 100 -16.40 -21.23 -3.99
CA ASN A 100 -15.79 -22.37 -3.31
C ASN A 100 -14.31 -22.09 -3.00
N PRO A 101 -13.99 -21.34 -1.92
CA PRO A 101 -12.63 -20.93 -1.61
C PRO A 101 -11.68 -22.12 -1.37
N THR A 102 -12.19 -23.21 -0.78
CA THR A 102 -11.39 -24.42 -0.53
C THR A 102 -10.85 -25.04 -1.82
N GLU A 103 -11.68 -25.19 -2.85
CA GLU A 103 -11.26 -25.72 -4.15
C GLU A 103 -10.35 -24.72 -4.89
N ALA A 104 -10.67 -23.43 -4.79
CA ALA A 104 -9.87 -22.37 -5.40
C ALA A 104 -8.46 -22.32 -4.83
N ILE A 105 -8.31 -22.42 -3.50
CA ILE A 105 -7.00 -22.52 -2.83
C ILE A 105 -6.27 -23.78 -3.27
N ALA A 106 -6.93 -24.95 -3.29
CA ALA A 106 -6.31 -26.20 -3.72
C ALA A 106 -5.79 -26.14 -5.16
N SER A 107 -6.51 -25.44 -6.04
CA SER A 107 -6.08 -25.20 -7.42
C SER A 107 -4.93 -24.19 -7.52
N ALA A 108 -5.00 -23.10 -6.75
CA ALA A 108 -3.93 -22.11 -6.67
C ALA A 108 -2.62 -22.71 -6.14
N MET A 109 -2.68 -23.68 -5.21
CA MET A 109 -1.50 -24.42 -4.71
C MET A 109 -0.78 -25.27 -5.77
N ARG A 110 -1.37 -25.48 -6.96
CA ARG A 110 -0.65 -26.08 -8.10
C ARG A 110 0.23 -25.08 -8.84
N MET A 111 0.07 -23.79 -8.57
CA MET A 111 0.79 -22.71 -9.24
C MET A 111 2.03 -22.34 -8.42
N PRO A 112 3.25 -22.41 -8.99
CA PRO A 112 4.48 -22.21 -8.23
C PRO A 112 4.57 -20.82 -7.58
N LEU A 113 3.94 -19.82 -8.20
CA LEU A 113 3.99 -18.42 -7.75
C LEU A 113 3.16 -18.21 -6.48
N PHE A 114 2.05 -18.95 -6.39
CA PHE A 114 1.17 -18.91 -5.24
C PHE A 114 1.78 -19.66 -4.06
N VAL A 115 2.44 -20.80 -4.34
CA VAL A 115 3.19 -21.57 -3.33
C VAL A 115 4.36 -20.76 -2.76
N GLU A 116 5.15 -20.11 -3.62
CA GLU A 116 6.24 -19.22 -3.20
C GLU A 116 5.72 -18.13 -2.26
N MET A 117 4.64 -17.42 -2.65
CA MET A 117 4.01 -16.43 -1.77
C MET A 117 3.52 -17.04 -0.45
N ALA A 118 2.94 -18.24 -0.48
CA ALA A 118 2.39 -18.89 0.71
C ALA A 118 3.49 -19.23 1.71
N ASP A 119 4.61 -19.77 1.22
CA ASP A 119 5.79 -20.08 2.02
C ASP A 119 6.36 -18.82 2.69
N VAL A 120 6.46 -17.71 1.95
CA VAL A 120 6.91 -16.41 2.50
C VAL A 120 5.97 -15.92 3.60
N CYS A 121 4.65 -16.03 3.41
CA CYS A 121 3.67 -15.66 4.43
C CYS A 121 3.80 -16.55 5.67
N LEU A 122 3.91 -17.86 5.50
CA LEU A 122 4.01 -18.85 6.58
C LEU A 122 5.23 -18.61 7.47
N LYS A 123 6.39 -18.31 6.89
CA LYS A 123 7.61 -17.93 7.63
C LYS A 123 7.41 -16.75 8.60
N ILE A 124 6.46 -15.87 8.31
CA ILE A 124 6.18 -14.66 9.11
C ILE A 124 5.11 -14.94 10.17
N VAL A 125 4.10 -15.76 9.84
CA VAL A 125 2.92 -15.95 10.68
C VAL A 125 2.96 -17.20 11.55
N GLU A 126 3.69 -18.24 11.15
CA GLU A 126 3.79 -19.47 11.93
C GLU A 126 4.55 -19.22 13.25
N PRO A 127 4.07 -19.79 14.36
CA PRO A 127 4.80 -19.76 15.62
C PRO A 127 6.08 -20.61 15.51
N PRO A 128 7.16 -20.26 16.24
CA PRO A 128 8.36 -21.09 16.29
C PRO A 128 8.01 -22.50 16.84
N ASP A 129 8.67 -23.54 16.32
CA ASP A 129 8.40 -24.96 16.61
C ASP A 129 8.29 -25.33 18.10
N ALA A 130 8.83 -24.51 19.00
CA ALA A 130 8.72 -24.69 20.45
C ALA A 130 7.30 -24.48 21.02
N ALA A 131 6.37 -23.92 20.26
CA ALA A 131 5.01 -23.59 20.70
C ALA A 131 3.91 -24.47 20.07
N LYS A 132 4.27 -25.51 19.32
CA LYS A 132 3.30 -26.48 18.79
C LYS A 132 2.82 -27.39 19.95
N PRO A 133 1.56 -27.32 20.39
CA PRO A 133 1.03 -28.36 21.28
C PRO A 133 1.07 -29.70 20.54
N CYS A 134 1.53 -30.73 21.24
CA CYS A 134 1.67 -32.11 20.77
C CYS A 134 0.32 -32.76 20.47
#